data_AF-A0A7C6IU88-F1
#
_entry.id   AF-A0A7C6IU88-F1
#
_cell.length_a   1.000
_cell.length_b   1.000
_cell.length_c   1.000
_cell.angle_alpha   90.00
_cell.angle_beta   90.00
_cell.angle_gamma   90.00
#
_symmetry.space_group_name_H-M   'P 1'
#
loop_
_entity.id
_entity.type
_entity.pdbx_description
1 polymer ?
#
loop_
_entity_poly.entity_id
_entity_poly.type
_entity_poly.pdbx_seq_one_letter_code
_entity_poly.pdbx_strand_id
1 'polypeptide(L)'
;MEIKKAVELIWNNRKYTTMDPKEAISHLNEEVAESLKALMKGDEDRAKRELEDALSCILIAFKVMDIDIEEAIYKQIKQMKRRHEQLMIIKQDKVELYVDGVLKGGWSIWGNEDIKEAEKIAKEFGCEIQREDSKSN
;
A
#
# COMPACT_ATOMS: atom_id res chain seq x y z
N MET A 1 -1.49 20.43 17.23
CA MET A 1 -2.77 20.76 16.56
C MET A 1 -3.44 19.45 16.16
N GLU A 2 -4.74 19.28 16.39
CA GLU A 2 -5.47 18.09 15.92
C GLU A 2 -5.66 18.16 14.40
N ILE A 3 -5.60 17.02 13.71
CA ILE A 3 -5.61 16.95 12.24
C ILE A 3 -6.88 17.58 11.65
N LYS A 4 -8.03 17.35 12.27
CA LYS A 4 -9.32 17.93 11.85
C LYS A 4 -9.32 19.45 11.97
N LYS A 5 -8.75 19.99 13.05
CA LYS A 5 -8.58 21.44 13.25
C LYS A 5 -7.60 22.05 12.24
N ALA A 6 -6.53 21.33 11.88
CA ALA A 6 -5.58 21.75 10.87
C ALA A 6 -6.25 21.93 9.50
N VAL A 7 -7.08 20.96 9.11
CA VAL A 7 -7.80 20.98 7.83
C VAL A 7 -8.81 22.12 7.78
N GLU A 8 -9.56 22.34 8.85
CA GLU A 8 -10.46 23.49 8.95
C GLU A 8 -9.70 24.83 8.85
N LEU A 9 -8.54 24.95 9.49
CA LEU A 9 -7.71 26.15 9.38
C LEU A 9 -7.18 26.37 7.96
N ILE A 10 -6.68 25.32 7.29
CA ILE A 10 -6.23 25.39 5.89
C ILE A 10 -7.39 25.81 4.98
N TRP A 11 -8.56 25.20 5.18
CA TRP A 11 -9.77 25.53 4.43
C TRP A 11 -10.18 26.99 4.61
N ASN A 12 -10.22 27.47 5.85
CA ASN A 12 -10.66 28.83 6.16
C ASN A 12 -9.67 29.92 5.73
N ASN A 13 -8.38 29.57 5.57
CA ASN A 13 -7.35 30.52 5.13
C ASN A 13 -7.09 30.49 3.62
N ARG A 14 -7.84 29.67 2.86
CA ARG A 14 -7.68 29.63 1.41
C ARG A 14 -8.28 30.86 0.73
N LYS A 15 -7.59 31.32 -0.31
CA LYS A 15 -8.04 32.43 -1.17
C LYS A 15 -9.17 32.02 -2.12
N TYR A 16 -9.35 30.73 -2.37
CA TYR A 16 -10.33 30.18 -3.29
C TYR A 16 -10.89 28.87 -2.73
N THR A 17 -12.21 28.72 -2.78
CA THR A 17 -12.93 27.51 -2.41
C THR A 17 -13.49 26.88 -3.69
N THR A 18 -13.17 25.60 -3.92
CA THR A 18 -13.84 24.80 -4.94
C THR A 18 -14.60 23.67 -4.24
N MET A 19 -15.81 23.42 -4.71
CA MET A 19 -16.64 22.29 -4.30
C MET A 19 -16.73 21.24 -5.41
N ASP A 20 -16.03 21.43 -6.53
CA ASP A 20 -15.95 20.45 -7.60
C ASP A 20 -14.81 19.44 -7.30
N PRO A 21 -15.13 18.15 -7.10
CA PRO A 21 -14.11 17.13 -6.90
C PRO A 21 -13.07 17.06 -8.02
N LYS A 22 -13.47 17.33 -9.28
CA LYS A 22 -12.52 17.28 -10.41
C LYS A 22 -11.49 18.39 -10.32
N GLU A 23 -11.93 19.60 -10.00
CA GLU A 23 -11.04 20.75 -9.82
C GLU A 23 -10.10 20.55 -8.63
N ALA A 24 -10.61 20.05 -7.50
CA ALA A 24 -9.81 19.75 -6.31
C ALA A 24 -8.70 18.73 -6.61
N ILE A 25 -9.02 17.65 -7.34
CA ILE A 25 -8.05 16.63 -7.76
C ILE A 25 -7.08 17.17 -8.82
N SER A 26 -7.55 18.01 -9.75
CA SER A 26 -6.70 18.63 -10.76
C SER A 26 -5.61 19.50 -10.13
N HIS A 27 -5.95 20.33 -9.15
CA HIS A 27 -4.96 21.14 -8.43
C HIS A 27 -3.95 20.27 -7.67
N LEU A 28 -4.40 19.21 -6.98
CA LEU A 28 -3.47 18.26 -6.36
C LEU A 28 -2.49 17.66 -7.38
N ASN A 29 -2.98 17.28 -8.55
CA ASN A 29 -2.15 16.73 -9.61
C ASN A 29 -1.11 17.74 -10.13
N GLU A 30 -1.46 19.02 -10.20
CA GLU A 30 -0.56 20.10 -10.60
C GLU A 30 0.61 20.25 -9.62
N GLU A 31 0.34 20.37 -8.32
CA GLU A 31 1.40 20.55 -7.30
C GLU A 31 2.36 19.34 -7.25
N VAL A 32 1.82 18.13 -7.39
CA VAL A 32 2.65 16.91 -7.46
C VAL A 32 3.52 16.90 -8.71
N ALA A 33 2.98 17.34 -9.86
CA ALA A 33 3.73 17.43 -11.10
C ALA A 33 4.84 18.50 -11.03
N GLU A 34 4.57 19.64 -10.41
CA GLU A 34 5.55 20.70 -10.13
C GLU A 34 6.69 20.18 -9.25
N SER A 35 6.36 19.48 -8.16
CA SER A 35 7.32 18.86 -7.25
C SER A 35 8.25 17.89 -7.98
N LEU A 36 7.68 16.98 -8.78
CA LEU A 36 8.46 16.03 -9.58
C LEU A 36 9.34 16.74 -10.61
N LYS A 37 8.82 17.76 -11.30
CA LYS A 37 9.56 18.56 -12.27
C LYS A 37 10.74 19.30 -11.64
N ALA A 38 10.60 19.76 -10.40
CA ALA A 38 11.69 20.38 -9.65
C ALA A 38 12.77 19.36 -9.28
N LEU A 39 12.39 18.17 -8.78
CA LEU A 39 13.33 17.07 -8.50
C LEU A 39 14.13 16.68 -9.75
N MET A 40 13.47 16.55 -10.90
CA MET A 40 14.11 16.22 -12.17
C MET A 40 15.16 17.25 -12.62
N LYS A 41 15.07 18.49 -12.12
CA LYS A 41 16.02 19.58 -12.38
C LYS A 41 17.10 19.71 -11.31
N GLY A 42 17.07 18.85 -10.28
CA GLY A 42 17.98 18.93 -9.13
C GLY A 42 17.65 20.04 -8.14
N ASP A 43 16.45 20.64 -8.22
CA ASP A 43 15.99 21.67 -7.29
C ASP A 43 15.17 21.05 -6.16
N GLU A 44 15.87 20.48 -5.17
CA GLU A 44 15.26 19.77 -4.04
C GLU A 44 14.47 20.71 -3.12
N ASP A 45 14.93 21.94 -2.93
CA ASP A 45 14.26 22.92 -2.07
C ASP A 45 12.92 23.35 -2.67
N ARG A 46 12.86 23.58 -3.98
CA ARG A 46 11.58 23.80 -4.66
C ARG A 46 10.69 22.57 -4.56
N ALA A 47 11.22 21.39 -4.86
CA ALA A 47 10.43 20.16 -4.79
C ALA A 47 9.74 19.95 -3.44
N LYS A 48 10.44 20.24 -2.33
CA LYS A 48 9.88 20.20 -0.98
C LYS A 48 8.72 21.18 -0.79
N ARG A 49 8.87 22.43 -1.25
CA ARG A 49 7.79 23.43 -1.17
C ARG A 49 6.55 23.02 -1.96
N GLU A 50 6.73 22.58 -3.21
CA GLU A 50 5.60 22.10 -4.03
C GLU A 50 4.91 20.88 -3.40
N LEU A 51 5.67 20.03 -2.68
CA LEU A 51 5.10 18.90 -1.95
C LEU A 51 4.29 19.32 -0.72
N GLU A 52 4.70 20.40 -0.03
CA GLU A 52 3.93 21.03 1.05
C GLU A 52 2.63 21.67 0.50
N ASP A 53 2.68 22.24 -0.70
CA ASP A 53 1.49 22.75 -1.41
C ASP A 53 0.55 21.60 -1.82
N ALA A 54 1.10 20.48 -2.30
CA ALA A 54 0.35 19.26 -2.57
C ALA A 54 -0.34 18.70 -1.30
N LEU A 55 0.31 18.79 -0.13
CA LEU A 55 -0.31 18.42 1.15
C LEU A 55 -1.56 19.26 1.44
N SER A 56 -1.51 20.56 1.15
CA SER A 56 -2.69 21.42 1.31
C SER A 56 -3.80 21.02 0.33
N CYS A 57 -3.45 20.70 -0.92
CA CYS A 57 -4.41 20.25 -1.93
C CYS A 57 -5.07 18.90 -1.60
N ILE A 58 -4.33 17.92 -1.06
CA ILE A 58 -4.91 16.62 -0.70
C ILE A 58 -5.90 16.73 0.47
N LEU A 59 -5.61 17.55 1.49
CA LEU A 59 -6.54 17.76 2.60
C LEU A 59 -7.86 18.41 2.15
N ILE A 60 -7.78 19.24 1.11
CA ILE A 60 -8.94 19.88 0.49
C ILE A 60 -9.73 18.89 -0.37
N ALA A 61 -9.04 18.08 -1.16
CA ALA A 61 -9.68 17.00 -1.90
C ALA A 61 -10.43 16.05 -0.96
N PHE A 62 -9.85 15.75 0.22
CA PHE A 62 -10.53 14.94 1.23
C PHE A 62 -11.81 15.61 1.73
N LYS A 63 -11.77 16.92 2.02
CA LYS A 63 -12.96 17.66 2.44
C LYS A 63 -14.03 17.73 1.34
N VAL A 64 -13.66 18.00 0.09
CA VAL A 64 -14.59 18.07 -1.05
C VAL A 64 -15.20 16.71 -1.38
N MET A 65 -14.45 15.62 -1.20
CA MET A 65 -14.88 14.25 -1.46
C MET A 65 -15.51 13.56 -0.23
N ASP A 66 -15.71 14.29 0.87
CA ASP A 66 -16.27 13.78 2.13
C ASP A 66 -15.50 12.56 2.69
N ILE A 67 -14.17 12.64 2.69
CA ILE A 67 -13.26 11.62 3.22
C ILE A 67 -12.81 12.02 4.62
N ASP A 68 -13.14 11.21 5.63
CA ASP A 68 -12.56 11.35 6.97
C ASP A 68 -11.07 10.93 6.96
N ILE A 69 -10.20 11.88 7.32
CA ILE A 69 -8.74 11.72 7.27
C ILE A 69 -8.26 10.65 8.26
N GLU A 70 -8.82 10.60 9.45
CA GLU A 70 -8.39 9.64 10.49
C GLU A 70 -8.78 8.23 10.08
N GLU A 71 -9.99 8.06 9.54
CA GLU A 71 -10.46 6.80 8.99
C GLU A 71 -9.62 6.36 7.78
N ALA A 72 -9.29 7.29 6.87
CA ALA A 72 -8.43 7.03 5.72
C ALA A 72 -7.05 6.54 6.16
N ILE A 73 -6.42 7.22 7.13
CA ILE A 73 -5.14 6.81 7.71
C ILE A 73 -5.25 5.42 8.34
N TYR A 74 -6.30 5.16 9.12
CA TYR A 74 -6.52 3.85 9.75
C TYR A 74 -6.69 2.73 8.71
N LYS A 75 -7.46 2.97 7.64
CA LYS A 75 -7.64 2.03 6.53
C LYS A 75 -6.31 1.73 5.84
N GLN A 76 -5.49 2.75 5.57
CA GLN A 76 -4.16 2.57 4.98
C GLN A 76 -3.22 1.78 5.89
N ILE A 77 -3.18 2.09 7.19
CA ILE A 77 -2.38 1.32 8.15
C ILE A 77 -2.82 -0.15 8.18
N LYS A 78 -4.14 -0.41 8.21
CA LYS A 78 -4.68 -1.77 8.18
C LYS A 78 -4.29 -2.49 6.89
N GLN A 79 -4.33 -1.81 5.75
CA GLN A 79 -3.92 -2.37 4.46
C GLN A 79 -2.41 -2.66 4.41
N MET A 80 -1.57 -1.75 4.88
CA MET A 80 -0.11 -1.95 4.95
C MET A 80 0.28 -3.08 5.92
N LYS A 81 -0.49 -3.25 6.99
CA LYS A 81 -0.32 -4.35 7.95
C LYS A 81 -0.87 -5.68 7.46
N ARG A 82 -1.73 -5.70 6.44
CA ARG A 82 -2.04 -6.93 5.69
C ARG A 82 -0.81 -7.29 4.86
N ARG A 83 0.23 -7.81 5.53
CA ARG A 83 1.09 -8.80 4.91
C ARG A 83 0.19 -9.99 4.71
N HIS A 84 -0.21 -10.27 3.48
CA HIS A 84 -0.84 -11.55 3.22
C HIS A 84 0.18 -12.61 3.64
N GLU A 85 -0.13 -13.36 4.69
CA GLU A 85 0.72 -14.47 5.10
C GLU A 85 0.50 -15.56 4.07
N GLN A 86 1.38 -15.56 3.07
CA GLN A 86 1.44 -16.59 2.05
C GLN A 86 2.39 -17.65 2.59
N LEU A 87 1.84 -18.79 2.99
CA LEU A 87 2.59 -19.90 3.55
C LEU A 87 2.48 -21.07 2.59
N MET A 88 3.62 -21.60 2.17
CA MET A 88 3.70 -22.85 1.44
C MET A 88 4.21 -23.95 2.37
N ILE A 89 3.39 -24.96 2.61
CA ILE A 89 3.76 -26.15 3.39
C ILE A 89 4.12 -27.27 2.43
N ILE A 90 5.38 -27.71 2.47
CA ILE A 90 5.87 -28.85 1.69
C ILE A 90 5.83 -30.10 2.58
N LYS A 91 4.99 -31.06 2.21
CA LYS A 91 4.83 -32.37 2.86
C LYS A 91 5.49 -33.45 2.01
N GLN A 92 5.47 -34.71 2.48
CA GLN A 92 6.07 -35.82 1.73
C GLN A 92 5.42 -36.07 0.36
N ASP A 93 4.11 -35.91 0.25
CA ASP A 93 3.31 -36.30 -0.92
C ASP A 93 2.62 -35.12 -1.61
N LYS A 94 2.70 -33.91 -1.05
CA LYS A 94 2.01 -32.72 -1.57
C LYS A 94 2.58 -31.40 -1.06
N VAL A 95 2.24 -30.35 -1.79
CA VAL A 95 2.35 -28.94 -1.37
C VAL A 95 0.96 -28.43 -1.01
N GLU A 96 0.87 -27.62 0.03
CA GLU A 96 -0.33 -26.84 0.37
C GLU A 96 0.02 -25.35 0.42
N LEU A 97 -0.78 -24.52 -0.26
CA LEU A 97 -0.66 -23.07 -0.25
C LEU A 97 -1.75 -22.46 0.63
N TYR A 98 -1.33 -21.74 1.66
CA TYR A 98 -2.20 -20.99 2.55
C TYR A 98 -2.03 -19.50 2.30
N VAL A 99 -3.15 -18.78 2.28
CA VAL A 99 -3.16 -17.31 2.27
C VAL A 99 -4.04 -16.87 3.43
N ASP A 100 -3.44 -16.15 4.37
CA ASP A 100 -4.08 -15.70 5.60
C ASP A 100 -4.71 -16.88 6.39
N GLY A 101 -3.97 -17.99 6.47
CA GLY A 101 -4.39 -19.21 7.18
C GLY A 101 -5.46 -20.05 6.46
N VAL A 102 -5.91 -19.65 5.27
CA VAL A 102 -6.90 -20.40 4.48
C VAL A 102 -6.21 -21.17 3.37
N LEU A 103 -6.43 -22.49 3.30
CA LEU A 103 -5.96 -23.32 2.19
C LEU A 103 -6.55 -22.82 0.87
N LYS A 104 -5.71 -22.36 -0.04
CA LYS A 104 -6.09 -21.85 -1.38
C LYS A 104 -5.87 -22.88 -2.47
N GLY A 105 -4.97 -23.83 -2.27
CA GLY A 105 -4.68 -24.86 -3.25
C GLY A 105 -3.50 -25.73 -2.82
N GLY A 106 -3.15 -26.67 -3.69
CA GLY A 106 -2.06 -27.60 -3.46
C GLY A 106 -1.94 -28.57 -4.63
N TRP A 107 -0.79 -29.23 -4.74
CA TRP A 107 -0.53 -30.25 -5.75
C TRP A 107 0.29 -31.38 -5.16
N SER A 108 0.22 -32.55 -5.78
CA SER A 108 1.00 -33.72 -5.35
C SER A 108 2.46 -33.59 -5.75
N ILE A 109 3.34 -34.12 -4.89
CA ILE A 109 4.78 -34.23 -5.07
C ILE A 109 5.10 -35.70 -5.30
N TRP A 110 5.90 -35.99 -6.33
CA TRP A 110 6.34 -37.32 -6.72
C TRP A 110 7.85 -37.51 -6.57
N GLY A 111 8.59 -36.44 -6.30
CA GLY A 111 10.02 -36.52 -6.04
C GLY A 111 10.70 -35.17 -5.76
N ASN A 112 12.03 -35.21 -5.71
CA ASN A 112 12.85 -34.05 -5.38
C ASN A 112 12.77 -32.90 -6.41
N GLU A 113 12.39 -33.18 -7.66
CA GLU A 113 12.20 -32.13 -8.67
C GLU A 113 10.99 -31.27 -8.34
N ASP A 114 9.86 -31.89 -7.96
CA ASP A 114 8.64 -31.18 -7.55
C ASP A 114 8.86 -30.31 -6.30
N ILE A 115 9.71 -30.76 -5.37
CA ILE A 115 10.10 -29.96 -4.18
C ILE A 115 10.87 -28.71 -4.60
N LYS A 116 11.85 -28.85 -5.50
CA LYS A 116 12.64 -27.70 -6.00
C LYS A 116 11.77 -26.72 -6.76
N GLU A 117 10.82 -27.22 -7.54
CA GLU A 117 9.86 -26.38 -8.26
C GLU A 117 8.93 -25.65 -7.29
N ALA A 118 8.43 -26.32 -6.26
CA ALA A 118 7.65 -25.70 -5.19
C ALA A 118 8.42 -24.59 -4.47
N GLU A 119 9.69 -24.81 -4.12
CA GLU A 119 10.55 -23.79 -3.49
C GLU A 119 10.78 -22.58 -4.40
N LYS A 120 10.96 -22.82 -5.71
CA LYS A 120 11.11 -21.76 -6.70
C LYS A 120 9.83 -20.92 -6.79
N ILE A 121 8.67 -21.56 -6.87
CA ILE A 121 7.36 -20.91 -6.89
C ILE A 121 7.16 -20.11 -5.60
N ALA A 122 7.39 -20.70 -4.42
CA ALA A 122 7.27 -19.97 -3.15
C ALA A 122 8.12 -18.69 -3.13
N LYS A 123 9.36 -18.75 -3.65
CA LYS A 123 10.22 -17.57 -3.72
C LYS A 123 9.71 -16.51 -4.71
N GLU A 124 9.20 -16.92 -5.87
CA GLU A 124 8.62 -16.01 -6.86
C GLU A 124 7.38 -15.29 -6.34
N PHE A 125 6.55 -16.00 -5.56
CA PHE A 125 5.32 -15.45 -4.98
C PHE A 125 5.53 -14.79 -3.61
N GLY A 126 6.73 -14.86 -3.03
CA GLY A 126 7.03 -14.27 -1.72
C GLY A 126 6.40 -15.03 -0.55
N CYS A 127 6.18 -16.34 -0.71
CA CYS A 127 5.68 -17.20 0.33
C CYS A 127 6.77 -17.54 1.36
N GLU A 128 6.39 -17.63 2.64
CA GLU A 128 7.15 -18.34 3.65
C GLU A 128 7.08 -19.85 3.37
N ILE A 129 8.19 -20.57 3.53
CA ILE A 129 8.25 -22.01 3.28
C ILE A 129 8.38 -22.73 4.61
N GLN A 130 7.46 -23.66 4.88
CA GLN A 130 7.54 -24.58 6.00
C GLN A 130 7.63 -26.02 5.47
N ARG A 131 8.59 -26.78 5.97
CA ARG A 131 8.70 -28.22 5.70
C ARG A 131 8.11 -28.97 6.87
N GLU A 132 7.21 -29.90 6.58
CA GLU A 132 6.77 -30.85 7.59
C GLU A 132 7.82 -31.95 7.67
N ASP A 133 8.80 -31.78 8.57
CA ASP A 133 9.73 -32.87 8.88
C ASP A 133 8.89 -34.03 9.41
N SER A 134 8.91 -35.14 8.69
CA SER A 134 8.34 -36.41 9.16
C SER A 134 9.02 -36.75 10.49
N LYS A 135 8.31 -36.48 11.60
CA LYS A 135 8.67 -37.04 12.90
C LYS A 135 8.60 -38.55 12.75
N SER A 136 9.77 -39.18 12.66
CA SER A 136 9.95 -40.60 12.85
C SER A 136 9.35 -40.98 14.20
N ASN A 137 8.29 -41.78 14.19
CA ASN A 137 7.90 -42.67 15.28
C ASN A 137 7.67 -44.05 14.69
#